data_AF-A0A661CEF9-F1
#
_entry.id   AF-A0A661CEF9-F1
#
_cell.length_a   1.000
_cell.length_b   1.000
_cell.length_c   1.000
_cell.angle_alpha   90.00
_cell.angle_beta   90.00
_cell.angle_gamma   90.00
#
_symmetry.space_group_name_H-M   'P 1'
#
loop_
_entity.id
_entity.type
_entity.pdbx_description
1 polymer ?
#
loop_
_entity_poly.entity_id
_entity_poly.type
_entity_poly.pdbx_seq_one_letter_code
_entity_poly.pdbx_strand_id
1 'polypeptide(L)'
;MNIKYLTEQSNMIHRPYYRATKKIILFLLLGIVVASFRSSNHPFKLSEQYQVGNVYMGIRLRGTLELPPTKVNGFRLGQLSGLAWDEDEKLLYALSDRGVIFHLRPLMTNNILTGIRFVSAYQLQNKSGHVLKWRDAEGVAILKGYNGVVGDSQLLIVIENTKRIARFNPYGKPLGDHALPKPLQN
;
A
#
# COMPACT_ATOMS: atom_id res chain seq x y z
N MET A 1 22.17 -38.06 -82.40
CA MET A 1 23.61 -37.89 -82.73
C MET A 1 24.30 -37.29 -81.52
N ASN A 2 25.50 -37.74 -81.12
CA ASN A 2 26.18 -37.36 -79.87
C ASN A 2 27.05 -36.09 -80.01
N ILE A 3 27.05 -35.20 -79.00
CA ILE A 3 28.13 -34.43 -78.29
C ILE A 3 27.38 -33.63 -77.19
N LYS A 4 27.61 -33.63 -75.86
CA LYS A 4 28.55 -34.23 -74.87
C LYS A 4 29.82 -33.44 -74.48
N TYR A 5 30.01 -33.26 -73.15
CA TYR A 5 31.10 -32.56 -72.43
C TYR A 5 31.09 -31.01 -72.50
N LEU A 6 31.75 -30.25 -71.62
CA LEU A 6 31.88 -30.20 -70.13
C LEU A 6 33.11 -29.34 -69.76
N THR A 7 32.89 -28.24 -69.03
CA THR A 7 33.84 -27.53 -68.14
C THR A 7 32.99 -26.61 -67.25
N GLU A 8 32.92 -26.81 -65.93
CA GLU A 8 33.89 -26.40 -64.89
C GLU A 8 33.93 -24.87 -64.68
N GLN A 9 33.43 -24.33 -63.57
CA GLN A 9 33.80 -24.44 -62.14
C GLN A 9 34.65 -23.24 -61.69
N SER A 10 34.02 -22.28 -61.00
CA SER A 10 34.69 -21.48 -59.98
C SER A 10 33.69 -21.06 -58.91
N ASN A 11 34.10 -21.20 -57.65
CA ASN A 11 33.25 -20.93 -56.48
C ASN A 11 33.34 -19.46 -56.07
N MET A 12 32.30 -18.94 -55.42
CA MET A 12 32.51 -18.39 -54.08
C MET A 12 31.23 -18.46 -53.22
N ILE A 13 31.43 -18.40 -51.90
CA ILE A 13 30.47 -18.79 -50.87
C ILE A 13 29.99 -17.54 -50.13
N HIS A 14 28.68 -17.39 -49.90
CA HIS A 14 28.13 -17.18 -48.53
C HIS A 14 26.59 -17.07 -48.46
N ARG A 15 26.02 -17.84 -47.53
CA ARG A 15 24.89 -17.46 -46.66
C ARG A 15 25.49 -17.07 -45.28
N PRO A 16 24.76 -16.46 -44.32
CA PRO A 16 23.30 -16.28 -44.20
C PRO A 16 22.90 -14.83 -43.78
N TYR A 17 21.92 -14.69 -42.87
CA TYR A 17 21.46 -13.47 -42.18
C TYR A 17 20.72 -12.39 -43.00
N TYR A 18 19.38 -12.41 -42.91
CA TYR A 18 18.59 -11.26 -42.41
C TYR A 18 17.13 -11.67 -42.10
N ARG A 19 16.90 -12.41 -41.00
CA ARG A 19 15.56 -12.88 -40.59
C ARG A 19 15.21 -12.60 -39.11
N ALA A 20 15.74 -11.50 -38.56
CA ALA A 20 15.72 -11.20 -37.13
C ALA A 20 15.10 -9.84 -36.72
N THR A 21 14.78 -8.93 -37.65
CA THR A 21 14.47 -7.53 -37.30
C THR A 21 13.00 -7.23 -36.98
N LYS A 22 12.01 -7.99 -37.48
CA LYS A 22 10.58 -7.69 -37.25
C LYS A 22 10.01 -8.17 -35.90
N LYS A 23 10.74 -8.93 -35.08
CA LYS A 23 10.28 -9.35 -33.74
C LYS A 23 10.73 -8.43 -32.59
N ILE A 24 11.80 -7.64 -32.79
CA ILE A 24 12.37 -6.79 -31.72
C ILE A 24 11.49 -5.56 -31.45
N ILE A 25 10.91 -4.97 -32.48
CA ILE A 25 10.06 -3.76 -32.36
C ILE A 25 8.81 -4.01 -31.51
N LEU A 26 8.24 -5.22 -31.55
CA LEU A 26 7.04 -5.56 -30.75
C LEU A 26 7.34 -5.68 -29.25
N PHE A 27 8.57 -5.99 -28.86
CA PHE A 27 8.99 -6.02 -27.45
C PHE A 27 9.22 -4.62 -26.86
N LEU A 28 9.61 -3.63 -27.69
CA LEU A 28 9.75 -2.23 -27.28
C LEU A 28 8.40 -1.51 -27.10
N LEU A 29 7.29 -2.08 -27.60
CA LEU A 29 5.94 -1.57 -27.35
C LEU A 29 5.29 -2.13 -26.08
N LEU A 30 5.97 -2.99 -25.31
CA LEU A 30 5.65 -3.22 -23.90
C LEU A 30 6.21 -2.08 -23.01
N GLY A 31 6.04 -0.84 -23.48
CA GLY A 31 6.43 0.36 -22.75
C GLY A 31 5.63 0.43 -21.46
N ILE A 32 6.31 0.23 -20.33
CA ILE A 32 5.68 0.08 -19.03
C ILE A 32 4.94 1.39 -18.70
N VAL A 33 3.62 1.39 -18.82
CA VAL A 33 2.77 2.45 -18.31
C VAL A 33 2.75 2.34 -16.79
N VAL A 34 3.84 2.79 -16.16
CA VAL A 34 3.86 3.15 -14.75
C VAL A 34 3.01 4.40 -14.63
N ALA A 35 1.69 4.19 -14.58
CA ALA A 35 0.69 5.19 -14.28
C ALA A 35 0.96 5.73 -12.87
N SER A 36 1.91 6.67 -12.81
CA SER A 36 2.40 7.31 -11.60
C SER A 36 1.31 8.26 -11.13
N PHE A 37 0.28 7.68 -10.49
CA PHE A 37 -0.80 8.40 -9.83
C PHE A 37 -0.22 9.26 -8.69
N ARG A 38 0.36 10.41 -9.07
CA ARG A 38 0.70 11.51 -8.19
C ARG A 38 -0.59 12.19 -7.73
N SER A 39 -1.37 11.46 -6.94
CA SER A 39 -2.18 12.06 -5.88
C SER A 39 -1.19 12.52 -4.80
N SER A 40 -0.44 13.58 -5.13
CA SER A 40 0.71 14.03 -4.36
C SER A 40 0.25 14.73 -3.10
N ASN A 41 0.13 13.95 -2.05
CA ASN A 41 0.48 14.43 -0.72
C ASN A 41 1.86 15.09 -0.77
N HIS A 42 2.04 16.11 0.05
CA HIS A 42 3.24 16.93 0.05
C HIS A 42 3.65 17.28 1.48
N PRO A 43 4.95 17.55 1.74
CA PRO A 43 5.41 18.05 3.03
C PRO A 43 4.66 19.33 3.43
N PHE A 44 4.00 19.29 4.58
CA PHE A 44 3.25 20.39 5.15
C PHE A 44 3.99 20.99 6.34
N LYS A 45 3.96 22.31 6.48
CA LYS A 45 4.64 23.02 7.57
C LYS A 45 3.70 23.21 8.75
N LEU A 46 3.80 22.31 9.73
CA LEU A 46 2.92 22.29 10.91
C LEU A 46 3.13 23.50 11.87
N SER A 47 4.31 24.13 11.85
CA SER A 47 4.64 25.26 12.73
C SER A 47 5.68 26.18 12.10
N GLU A 48 5.58 27.48 12.38
CA GLU A 48 6.65 28.45 12.12
C GLU A 48 7.83 28.29 13.09
N GLN A 49 7.55 27.94 14.36
CA GLN A 49 8.57 27.84 15.41
C GLN A 49 9.30 26.48 15.40
N TYR A 50 8.58 25.38 15.19
CA TYR A 50 9.13 24.02 15.30
C TYR A 50 9.22 23.34 13.94
N GLN A 51 10.44 23.23 13.42
CA GLN A 51 10.75 22.67 12.12
C GLN A 51 11.07 21.17 12.16
N VAL A 52 11.04 20.54 10.99
CA VAL A 52 11.42 19.13 10.82
C VAL A 52 12.86 18.91 11.34
N GLY A 53 13.05 17.86 12.13
CA GLY A 53 14.30 17.53 12.82
C GLY A 53 14.41 18.09 14.23
N ASN A 54 13.64 19.13 14.60
CA ASN A 54 13.57 19.65 15.97
C ASN A 54 12.95 18.62 16.94
N VAL A 55 13.16 18.83 18.23
CA VAL A 55 12.52 18.08 19.33
C VAL A 55 11.56 19.01 20.06
N TYR A 56 10.31 18.59 20.23
CA TYR A 56 9.27 19.32 20.95
C TYR A 56 8.59 18.35 21.93
N MET A 57 8.50 18.73 23.21
CA MET A 57 7.99 17.85 24.29
C MET A 57 8.62 16.44 24.28
N GLY A 58 9.92 16.34 24.00
CA GLY A 58 10.66 15.07 23.88
C GLY A 58 10.48 14.32 22.55
N ILE A 59 9.47 14.68 21.74
CA ILE A 59 9.18 14.04 20.45
C ILE A 59 10.01 14.74 19.35
N ARG A 60 10.79 13.97 18.58
CA ARG A 60 11.50 14.49 17.41
C ARG A 60 10.58 14.55 16.19
N LEU A 61 10.32 15.75 15.67
CA LEU A 61 9.48 15.96 14.49
C LEU A 61 10.18 15.37 13.26
N ARG A 62 9.61 14.31 12.67
CA ARG A 62 10.16 13.64 11.47
C ARG A 62 9.53 14.10 10.15
N GLY A 63 8.55 14.99 10.19
CA GLY A 63 7.84 15.49 9.01
C GLY A 63 6.33 15.48 9.23
N THR A 64 5.61 16.19 8.36
CA THR A 64 4.14 16.25 8.34
C THR A 64 3.72 16.29 6.88
N LEU A 65 2.58 15.68 6.54
CA LEU A 65 2.08 15.62 5.17
C LEU A 65 0.66 16.14 5.13
N GLU A 66 0.34 16.97 4.14
CA GLU A 66 -1.05 17.19 3.75
C GLU A 66 -1.49 16.05 2.82
N LEU A 67 -2.64 15.45 3.11
CA LEU A 67 -3.20 14.35 2.32
C LEU A 67 -4.28 14.88 1.37
N PRO A 68 -4.17 14.66 0.05
CA PRO A 68 -5.11 15.21 -0.92
C PRO A 68 -6.50 14.55 -0.77
N PRO A 69 -7.59 15.24 -1.15
CA PRO A 69 -8.96 14.73 -1.11
C PRO A 69 -9.18 13.64 -2.18
N THR A 70 -8.66 12.45 -1.92
CA THR A 70 -8.55 11.34 -2.88
C THR A 70 -9.50 10.18 -2.57
N LYS A 71 -9.56 9.20 -3.48
CA LYS A 71 -10.25 7.92 -3.29
C LYS A 71 -9.28 6.75 -3.41
N VAL A 72 -9.38 5.79 -2.50
CA VAL A 72 -8.61 4.54 -2.49
C VAL A 72 -9.63 3.40 -2.52
N ASN A 73 -9.54 2.50 -3.50
CA ASN A 73 -10.56 1.45 -3.77
C ASN A 73 -12.02 1.97 -3.79
N GLY A 74 -12.24 3.22 -4.19
CA GLY A 74 -13.55 3.89 -4.20
C GLY A 74 -13.90 4.65 -2.92
N PHE A 75 -13.30 4.31 -1.78
CA PHE A 75 -13.51 4.99 -0.49
C PHE A 75 -12.79 6.34 -0.46
N ARG A 76 -13.51 7.41 -0.08
CA ARG A 76 -12.92 8.74 0.10
C ARG A 76 -12.03 8.75 1.35
N LEU A 77 -10.78 9.17 1.20
CA LEU A 77 -9.87 9.41 2.32
C LEU A 77 -10.34 10.61 3.14
N GLY A 78 -10.34 10.48 4.47
CA GLY A 78 -10.74 11.51 5.43
C GLY A 78 -11.36 10.91 6.70
N GLN A 79 -11.68 11.77 7.67
CA GLN A 79 -12.21 11.38 8.99
C GLN A 79 -11.41 10.22 9.63
N LEU A 80 -10.09 10.39 9.73
CA LEU A 80 -9.19 9.40 10.31
C LEU A 80 -9.24 9.46 11.84
N SER A 81 -9.56 8.34 12.47
CA SER A 81 -9.76 8.16 13.91
C SER A 81 -8.59 7.44 14.61
N GLY A 82 -7.71 6.79 13.85
CA GLY A 82 -6.58 6.07 14.43
C GLY A 82 -5.50 5.70 13.42
N LEU A 83 -4.27 5.49 13.93
CA LEU A 83 -3.10 5.08 13.17
C LEU A 83 -2.39 3.93 13.89
N ALA A 84 -2.09 2.85 13.19
CA ALA A 84 -1.26 1.74 13.69
C ALA A 84 -0.19 1.37 12.66
N TRP A 85 1.05 1.21 13.10
CA TRP A 85 2.16 0.78 12.24
C TRP A 85 2.37 -0.74 12.36
N ASP A 86 2.47 -1.39 11.21
CA ASP A 86 2.84 -2.80 11.07
C ASP A 86 4.28 -2.87 10.54
N GLU A 87 5.18 -3.35 11.40
CA GLU A 87 6.60 -3.50 11.11
C GLU A 87 6.87 -4.72 10.22
N ASP A 88 5.99 -5.73 10.17
CA ASP A 88 6.21 -6.91 9.34
C ASP A 88 5.73 -6.68 7.89
N GLU A 89 4.58 -6.03 7.73
CA GLU A 89 4.02 -5.64 6.42
C GLU A 89 4.66 -4.35 5.83
N LYS A 90 5.39 -3.59 6.65
CA LYS A 90 5.84 -2.21 6.38
C LYS A 90 4.66 -1.34 5.91
N LEU A 91 3.57 -1.34 6.66
CA LEU A 91 2.33 -0.62 6.39
C LEU A 91 1.89 0.23 7.59
N LEU A 92 1.46 1.46 7.32
CA LEU A 92 0.70 2.27 8.24
C LEU A 92 -0.79 2.05 7.94
N TYR A 93 -1.49 1.41 8.86
CA TYR A 93 -2.94 1.32 8.83
C TYR A 93 -3.54 2.60 9.39
N ALA A 94 -4.33 3.31 8.58
CA ALA A 94 -5.11 4.45 9.02
C ALA A 94 -6.60 4.08 9.05
N LEU A 95 -7.20 4.10 10.23
CA LEU A 95 -8.62 3.86 10.42
C LEU A 95 -9.40 5.16 10.24
N SER A 96 -10.58 5.08 9.64
CA SER A 96 -11.60 6.13 9.68
C SER A 96 -12.78 5.72 10.56
N ASP A 97 -13.38 6.71 11.24
CA ASP A 97 -14.61 6.62 12.06
C ASP A 97 -15.77 5.87 11.35
N ARG A 98 -15.83 5.98 10.01
CA ARG A 98 -16.72 5.27 9.08
C ARG A 98 -16.48 3.76 9.00
N GLY A 99 -15.45 3.23 9.67
CA GLY A 99 -15.03 1.83 9.57
C GLY A 99 -14.30 1.51 8.27
N VAL A 100 -13.42 2.39 7.77
CA VAL A 100 -12.54 2.09 6.63
C VAL A 100 -11.09 2.02 7.11
N ILE A 101 -10.42 0.89 6.85
CA ILE A 101 -8.98 0.73 7.02
C ILE A 101 -8.31 1.12 5.69
N PHE A 102 -7.51 2.19 5.70
CA PHE A 102 -6.62 2.55 4.60
C PHE A 102 -5.23 1.93 4.85
N HIS A 103 -4.71 1.20 3.86
CA HIS A 103 -3.34 0.69 3.87
C HIS A 103 -2.44 1.74 3.22
N LEU A 104 -1.53 2.30 4.00
CA LEU A 104 -0.64 3.37 3.59
C LEU A 104 0.82 2.90 3.73
N ARG A 105 1.71 3.34 2.84
CA ARG A 105 3.16 3.12 2.98
C ARG A 105 3.89 4.45 3.05
N PRO A 106 4.38 4.88 4.22
CA PRO A 106 5.21 6.07 4.37
C PRO A 106 6.43 6.03 3.44
N LEU A 107 6.79 7.19 2.89
CA LEU A 107 8.00 7.38 2.09
C LEU A 107 8.98 8.20 2.93
N MET A 108 10.13 7.59 3.23
CA MET A 108 11.14 8.15 4.11
C MET A 108 12.42 8.47 3.32
N THR A 109 13.01 9.63 3.54
CA THR A 109 14.31 10.04 2.99
C THR A 109 15.15 10.59 4.14
N ASN A 110 16.35 10.05 4.38
CA ASN A 110 17.23 10.44 5.51
C ASN A 110 16.50 10.48 6.87
N ASN A 111 15.62 9.50 7.11
CA ASN A 111 14.75 9.40 8.29
C ASN A 111 13.76 10.58 8.47
N ILE A 112 13.43 11.30 7.39
CA ILE A 112 12.37 12.32 7.29
C ILE A 112 11.23 11.76 6.43
N LEU A 113 9.98 12.00 6.84
CA LEU A 113 8.77 11.68 6.10
C LEU A 113 8.60 12.68 4.95
N THR A 114 8.77 12.21 3.71
CA THR A 114 8.73 13.03 2.48
C THR A 114 7.48 12.80 1.64
N GLY A 115 6.72 11.74 1.92
CA GLY A 115 5.43 11.45 1.28
C GLY A 115 4.80 10.17 1.81
N ILE A 116 3.69 9.76 1.22
CA ILE A 116 3.00 8.52 1.54
C ILE A 116 2.37 7.92 0.28
N ARG A 117 2.38 6.58 0.16
CA ARG A 117 1.73 5.85 -0.93
C ARG A 117 0.46 5.20 -0.42
N PHE A 118 -0.68 5.53 -1.04
CA PHE A 118 -1.92 4.79 -0.87
C PHE A 118 -1.75 3.40 -1.52
N VAL A 119 -1.96 2.33 -0.76
CA VAL A 119 -1.79 0.94 -1.24
C VAL A 119 -3.16 0.33 -1.54
N SER A 120 -4.08 0.38 -0.57
CA SER A 120 -5.42 -0.17 -0.68
C SER A 120 -6.35 0.37 0.42
N ALA A 121 -7.65 0.09 0.34
CA ALA A 121 -8.61 0.39 1.40
C ALA A 121 -9.70 -0.68 1.52
N TYR A 122 -10.10 -0.99 2.76
CA TYR A 122 -11.07 -2.03 3.10
C TYR A 122 -12.08 -1.52 4.14
N GLN A 123 -13.37 -1.78 3.89
CA GLN A 123 -14.45 -1.49 4.83
C GLN A 123 -14.60 -2.63 5.84
N LEU A 124 -14.77 -2.31 7.12
CA LEU A 124 -15.00 -3.29 8.19
C LEU A 124 -16.32 -4.06 7.97
N GLN A 125 -16.29 -5.36 8.24
CA GLN A 125 -17.40 -6.30 8.06
C GLN A 125 -17.91 -6.83 9.40
N ASN A 126 -19.20 -7.16 9.47
CA ASN A 126 -19.79 -7.87 10.61
C ASN A 126 -19.59 -9.39 10.47
N LYS A 127 -19.98 -10.16 11.49
CA LYS A 127 -19.80 -11.62 11.53
C LYS A 127 -20.56 -12.37 10.42
N SER A 128 -21.47 -11.70 9.71
CA SER A 128 -22.20 -12.21 8.53
C SER A 128 -21.59 -11.77 7.19
N GLY A 129 -20.43 -11.12 7.18
CA GLY A 129 -19.75 -10.61 5.97
C GLY A 129 -20.33 -9.31 5.40
N HIS A 130 -21.44 -8.80 5.93
CA HIS A 130 -21.99 -7.51 5.54
C HIS A 130 -21.12 -6.37 6.08
N VAL A 131 -21.01 -5.28 5.31
CA VAL A 131 -20.42 -4.01 5.77
C VAL A 131 -21.08 -3.56 7.08
N LEU A 132 -20.26 -3.18 8.07
CA LEU A 132 -20.76 -2.54 9.29
C LEU A 132 -21.43 -1.19 8.94
N LYS A 133 -22.59 -0.90 9.55
CA LYS A 133 -23.19 0.43 9.45
C LYS A 133 -22.28 1.48 10.11
N TRP A 134 -22.39 2.71 9.62
CA TRP A 134 -21.38 3.75 9.78
C TRP A 134 -21.33 4.39 11.17
N ARG A 135 -20.14 4.92 11.51
CA ARG A 135 -19.78 5.73 12.68
C ARG A 135 -19.72 4.93 13.97
N ASP A 136 -18.52 4.45 14.28
CA ASP A 136 -18.21 3.70 15.51
C ASP A 136 -16.72 3.42 15.72
N ALA A 137 -15.93 3.45 14.65
CA ALA A 137 -14.61 2.81 14.61
C ALA A 137 -13.51 3.77 15.07
N GLU A 138 -13.33 3.87 16.38
CA GLU A 138 -12.39 4.80 17.03
C GLU A 138 -11.12 4.10 17.53
N GLY A 139 -9.98 4.73 17.25
CA GLY A 139 -8.65 4.18 17.56
C GLY A 139 -8.32 2.87 16.85
N VAL A 140 -7.02 2.61 16.68
CA VAL A 140 -6.55 1.28 16.28
C VAL A 140 -5.22 0.97 16.95
N ALA A 141 -5.11 -0.24 17.50
CA ALA A 141 -3.86 -0.84 17.93
C ALA A 141 -3.62 -2.14 17.16
N ILE A 142 -2.37 -2.60 17.09
CA ILE A 142 -2.02 -3.81 16.38
C ILE A 142 -1.56 -4.90 17.34
N LEU A 143 -2.06 -6.11 17.14
CA LEU A 143 -1.43 -7.33 17.62
C LEU A 143 -0.60 -7.93 16.47
N LYS A 144 0.51 -8.54 16.84
CA LYS A 144 1.37 -9.37 15.98
C LYS A 144 2.19 -8.67 14.88
N GLY A 145 1.89 -7.45 14.44
CA GLY A 145 2.67 -6.71 13.42
C GLY A 145 4.07 -6.21 13.84
N TYR A 146 4.83 -7.03 14.57
CA TYR A 146 6.28 -6.96 14.80
C TYR A 146 6.85 -8.32 15.26
N ASN A 147 6.16 -9.43 15.00
CA ASN A 147 6.55 -10.79 15.40
C ASN A 147 7.41 -11.52 14.36
N GLY A 148 7.64 -10.92 13.18
CA GLY A 148 8.35 -11.52 12.05
C GLY A 148 7.49 -12.37 11.11
N VAL A 149 6.16 -12.36 11.25
CA VAL A 149 5.22 -13.24 10.53
C VAL A 149 4.25 -12.42 9.68
N VAL A 150 4.67 -12.14 8.45
CA VAL A 150 3.85 -11.50 7.40
C VAL A 150 2.50 -12.21 7.26
N GLY A 151 1.42 -11.43 7.21
CA GLY A 151 0.04 -11.89 7.01
C GLY A 151 -0.74 -12.31 8.27
N ASP A 152 -0.14 -12.30 9.46
CA ASP A 152 -0.76 -12.83 10.70
C ASP A 152 -1.24 -11.76 11.72
N SER A 153 -0.95 -10.48 11.42
CA SER A 153 -1.41 -9.27 12.11
C SER A 153 -2.92 -9.20 12.36
N GLN A 154 -3.30 -8.64 13.52
CA GLN A 154 -4.70 -8.37 13.89
C GLN A 154 -4.86 -6.94 14.38
N LEU A 155 -5.91 -6.25 13.93
CA LEU A 155 -6.26 -4.91 14.38
C LEU A 155 -7.23 -5.00 15.57
N LEU A 156 -6.87 -4.35 16.67
CA LEU A 156 -7.77 -4.02 17.77
C LEU A 156 -8.39 -2.66 17.48
N ILE A 157 -9.72 -2.60 17.39
CA ILE A 157 -10.48 -1.38 17.07
C ILE A 157 -11.57 -1.20 18.12
N VAL A 158 -11.73 0.01 18.65
CA VAL A 158 -12.85 0.32 19.56
C VAL A 158 -14.11 0.59 18.74
N ILE A 159 -15.26 0.08 19.19
CA ILE A 159 -16.56 0.21 18.51
C ILE A 159 -17.53 0.90 19.47
N GLU A 160 -17.64 2.23 19.39
CA GLU A 160 -18.21 3.11 20.42
C GLU A 160 -19.63 2.74 20.91
N ASN A 161 -20.62 2.66 20.01
CA ASN A 161 -22.02 2.31 20.30
C ASN A 161 -22.15 0.96 21.03
N THR A 162 -21.18 0.06 20.84
CA THR A 162 -21.15 -1.26 21.49
C THR A 162 -20.09 -1.37 22.60
N LYS A 163 -19.43 -0.26 22.95
CA LYS A 163 -18.49 -0.08 24.07
C LYS A 163 -17.47 -1.21 24.25
N ARG A 164 -16.91 -1.69 23.15
CA ARG A 164 -16.06 -2.90 23.12
C ARG A 164 -14.88 -2.76 22.18
N ILE A 165 -13.85 -3.56 22.43
CA ILE A 165 -12.75 -3.76 21.47
C ILE A 165 -13.08 -4.98 20.59
N ALA A 166 -13.10 -4.75 19.29
CA ALA A 166 -13.29 -5.78 18.27
C ALA A 166 -11.94 -6.14 17.62
N ARG A 167 -11.80 -7.39 17.16
CA ARG A 167 -10.63 -7.85 16.42
C ARG A 167 -10.96 -8.02 14.95
N PHE A 168 -10.11 -7.49 14.09
CA PHE A 168 -10.21 -7.65 12.64
C PHE A 168 -8.86 -8.08 12.05
N ASN A 169 -8.87 -8.66 10.85
CA ASN A 169 -7.65 -8.68 10.04
C ASN A 169 -7.49 -7.32 9.30
N PRO A 170 -6.31 -7.01 8.73
CA PRO A 170 -6.10 -5.78 7.98
C PRO A 170 -7.07 -5.55 6.80
N TYR A 171 -7.73 -6.60 6.32
CA TYR A 171 -8.69 -6.59 5.22
C TYR A 171 -10.15 -6.37 5.68
N GLY A 172 -10.36 -6.01 6.94
CA GLY A 172 -11.66 -5.66 7.52
C GLY A 172 -12.57 -6.84 7.88
N LYS A 173 -12.10 -8.09 7.78
CA LYS A 173 -12.87 -9.26 8.23
C LYS A 173 -12.76 -9.41 9.76
N PRO A 174 -13.86 -9.65 10.48
CA PRO A 174 -13.81 -9.81 11.94
C PRO A 174 -13.19 -11.16 12.33
N LEU A 175 -12.35 -11.13 13.36
CA LEU A 175 -11.70 -12.30 13.99
C LEU A 175 -12.33 -12.65 15.34
N GLY A 176 -13.45 -12.00 15.68
CA GLY A 176 -14.10 -12.05 16.98
C GLY A 176 -13.82 -10.80 17.80
N ASP A 177 -14.00 -10.92 19.10
CA ASP A 177 -13.97 -9.79 20.03
C ASP A 177 -12.71 -9.87 20.91
N HIS A 178 -12.33 -8.78 21.57
CA HIS A 178 -11.23 -8.75 22.54
C HIS A 178 -11.80 -8.49 23.93
N ALA A 179 -11.58 -9.42 24.87
CA ALA A 179 -12.07 -9.28 26.22
C ALA A 179 -11.29 -8.19 26.97
N LEU A 180 -12.00 -7.18 27.47
CA LEU A 180 -11.42 -6.18 28.36
C LEU A 180 -10.97 -6.84 29.67
N PRO A 181 -9.88 -6.37 30.32
CA PRO A 181 -9.54 -6.77 31.68
C PRO A 181 -10.71 -6.57 32.65
N LYS A 182 -10.88 -7.43 33.66
CA LYS A 182 -12.01 -7.39 34.61
C LYS A 182 -12.34 -5.98 35.17
N PRO A 183 -11.38 -5.10 35.53
CA PRO A 183 -11.67 -3.75 36.00
C PRO A 183 -12.32 -2.81 34.97
N LEU A 184 -12.39 -3.20 33.69
CA LEU A 184 -12.93 -2.43 32.57
C LEU A 184 -14.14 -3.14 31.92
N GLN A 185 -14.79 -4.08 32.63
CA GLN A 185 -15.97 -4.82 32.12
C GLN A 185 -17.33 -4.25 32.60
N ASN A 186 -17.32 -3.18 33.41
CA ASN A 186 -18.49 -2.56 34.05
C ASN A 186 -18.57 -1.07 33.68
#